data_AF-A0A538C4S0-F1
#
_entry.id   AF-A0A538C4S0-F1
#
_cell.length_a   1.000
_cell.length_b   1.000
_cell.length_c   1.000
_cell.angle_alpha   90.00
_cell.angle_beta   90.00
_cell.angle_gamma   90.00
#
_symmetry.space_group_name_H-M   'P 1'
#
loop_
_entity.id
_entity.type
_entity.pdbx_description
1 polymer ?
#
loop_
_entity_poly.entity_id
_entity_poly.type
_entity_poly.pdbx_seq_one_letter_code
_entity_poly.pdbx_strand_id
1 'polypeptide(L)'
;MSADGVPVLWHIKVSNFNEKARWALDYKRIPHRRCAPLPLGHALVALALTRRVATFPVLQLDGRAIGDSTRIIAALERRFPDPPLYPGEPAMRHRALELEEFFDENLGPHVRRVAFWELLRAPDLMLARVGEMTTPRQGRVIAAAFPAVRATMFRRYSINERSAGQSLLKVRAAMRLIEDVLDAGDHLVGGQFTVADLAAAALLAPLIGPPELPYRDPDMPLPPRLAEIAGELRSLPAGQWILRTYERHRPASAEIDPEPAFAENRRNGQAPGRGPLGARQSRAD
;
A
#
# COMPACT_ATOMS: atom_id res chain seq x y z
N MET A 1 10.82 -12.44 29.09
CA MET A 1 9.79 -11.79 28.24
C MET A 1 9.17 -10.68 29.07
N SER A 2 9.71 -9.47 28.97
CA SER A 2 9.36 -8.36 29.86
C SER A 2 8.43 -7.39 29.12
N ALA A 3 7.20 -7.27 29.62
CA ALA A 3 6.25 -6.14 29.55
C ALA A 3 6.01 -5.30 28.25
N ASP A 4 6.30 -5.76 27.04
CA ASP A 4 5.94 -5.03 25.81
C ASP A 4 4.73 -5.66 25.11
N GLY A 5 3.62 -4.91 25.05
CA GLY A 5 2.39 -5.35 24.37
C GLY A 5 2.57 -5.54 22.85
N VAL A 6 1.68 -6.33 22.26
CA VAL A 6 1.64 -6.55 20.79
C VAL A 6 1.58 -5.20 20.05
N PRO A 7 2.44 -4.95 19.04
CA PRO A 7 2.40 -3.72 18.26
C PRO A 7 1.02 -3.45 17.67
N VAL A 8 0.58 -2.19 17.68
CA VAL A 8 -0.71 -1.77 17.12
C VAL A 8 -0.51 -0.77 16.00
N LEU A 9 -0.89 -1.15 14.79
CA LEU A 9 -0.86 -0.27 13.63
C LEU A 9 -2.22 0.41 13.43
N TRP A 10 -2.26 1.72 13.65
CA TRP A 10 -3.39 2.57 13.30
C TRP A 10 -3.27 2.98 11.84
N HIS A 11 -4.26 2.61 11.02
CA HIS A 11 -4.13 2.73 9.57
C HIS A 11 -5.42 3.09 8.82
N ILE A 12 -5.25 3.49 7.57
CA ILE A 12 -6.32 3.57 6.56
C ILE A 12 -6.10 2.47 5.53
N LYS A 13 -7.13 1.65 5.28
CA LYS A 13 -7.07 0.47 4.39
C LYS A 13 -6.53 0.81 2.99
N VAL A 14 -7.17 1.74 2.29
CA VAL A 14 -6.84 2.11 0.89
C VAL A 14 -5.66 3.08 0.73
N SER A 15 -4.94 3.40 1.81
CA SER A 15 -3.83 4.35 1.73
C SER A 15 -2.51 3.64 1.42
N ASN A 16 -1.80 4.17 0.43
CA ASN A 16 -0.51 3.66 -0.03
C ASN A 16 0.63 3.79 1.01
N PHE A 17 0.71 4.89 1.75
CA PHE A 17 1.66 5.01 2.89
C PHE A 17 1.36 4.02 4.02
N ASN A 18 0.08 3.68 4.19
CA ASN A 18 -0.32 2.67 5.16
C ASN A 18 0.01 1.26 4.66
N GLU A 19 -0.03 1.03 3.34
CA GLU A 19 0.46 -0.22 2.76
C GLU A 19 1.95 -0.40 2.98
N LYS A 20 2.75 0.65 2.77
CA LYS A 20 4.19 0.66 3.09
C LYS A 20 4.47 0.18 4.53
N ALA A 21 3.76 0.71 5.52
CA ALA A 21 3.90 0.28 6.92
C ALA A 21 3.41 -1.15 7.19
N ARG A 22 2.26 -1.56 6.60
CA ARG A 22 1.74 -2.94 6.73
C ARG A 22 2.69 -3.96 6.12
N TRP A 23 3.20 -3.66 4.93
CA TRP A 23 4.12 -4.52 4.22
C TRP A 23 5.40 -4.70 5.03
N ALA A 24 5.97 -3.64 5.60
CA ALA A 24 7.15 -3.77 6.46
C ALA A 24 6.93 -4.69 7.68
N LEU A 25 5.78 -4.57 8.36
CA LEU A 25 5.42 -5.46 9.47
C LEU A 25 5.26 -6.92 9.01
N ASP A 26 4.57 -7.14 7.89
CA ASP A 26 4.29 -8.46 7.34
C ASP A 26 5.58 -9.13 6.81
N TYR A 27 6.42 -8.39 6.09
CA TYR A 27 7.73 -8.83 5.58
C TYR A 27 8.63 -9.31 6.71
N LYS A 28 8.63 -8.57 7.82
CA LYS A 28 9.42 -8.90 9.01
C LYS A 28 8.75 -9.92 9.92
N ARG A 29 7.58 -10.43 9.52
CA ARG A 29 6.76 -11.42 10.25
C ARG A 29 6.48 -11.02 11.70
N ILE A 30 6.26 -9.73 11.94
CA ILE A 30 6.01 -9.19 13.28
C ILE A 30 4.52 -9.37 13.60
N PRO A 31 4.15 -10.17 14.61
CA PRO A 31 2.77 -10.26 15.05
C PRO A 31 2.29 -8.88 15.52
N HIS A 32 1.18 -8.40 14.96
CA HIS A 32 0.65 -7.07 15.28
C HIS A 32 -0.87 -7.05 15.15
N ARG A 33 -1.50 -6.06 15.77
CA ARG A 33 -2.93 -5.76 15.56
C ARG A 33 -3.08 -4.55 14.66
N ARG A 34 -4.15 -4.51 13.86
CA ARG A 34 -4.48 -3.33 13.05
C ARG A 34 -5.76 -2.69 13.56
N CYS A 35 -5.75 -1.37 13.64
CA CYS A 35 -6.91 -0.57 14.00
C CYS A 35 -7.19 0.43 12.88
N ALA A 36 -8.36 0.31 12.25
CA ALA A 36 -8.82 1.21 11.20
C ALA A 36 -9.97 2.08 11.73
N PRO A 37 -9.67 3.18 12.47
CA PRO A 37 -10.71 4.00 13.03
C PRO A 37 -11.47 4.75 11.93
N LEU A 38 -12.65 5.22 12.30
CA LEU A 38 -13.63 5.89 11.45
C LEU A 38 -13.00 6.88 10.45
N PRO A 39 -13.44 6.84 9.18
CA PRO A 39 -13.22 7.96 8.27
C PRO A 39 -13.72 9.25 8.93
N LEU A 40 -12.95 10.34 8.77
CA LEU A 40 -13.09 11.63 9.47
C LEU A 40 -12.59 11.69 10.93
N GLY A 41 -12.43 10.58 11.65
CA GLY A 41 -11.85 10.54 13.00
C GLY A 41 -10.33 10.31 13.06
N HIS A 42 -9.74 9.80 11.96
CA HIS A 42 -8.33 9.42 11.90
C HIS A 42 -7.36 10.53 12.35
N ALA A 43 -7.62 11.79 11.98
CA ALA A 43 -6.74 12.91 12.34
C ALA A 43 -6.72 13.19 13.84
N LEU A 44 -7.88 13.11 14.51
CA LEU A 44 -7.99 13.27 15.96
C LEU A 44 -7.32 12.12 16.70
N VAL A 45 -7.50 10.89 16.23
CA VAL A 45 -6.83 9.71 16.81
C VAL A 45 -5.31 9.83 16.66
N ALA A 46 -4.82 10.18 15.46
CA ALA A 46 -3.39 10.37 15.22
C ALA A 46 -2.80 11.47 16.12
N LEU A 47 -3.51 12.60 16.29
CA LEU A 47 -3.08 13.68 17.18
C LEU A 47 -3.10 13.26 18.65
N ALA A 48 -4.13 12.53 19.09
CA ALA A 48 -4.22 12.05 20.47
C ALA A 48 -3.07 11.09 20.80
N LEU A 49 -2.74 10.19 19.87
CA LEU A 49 -1.67 9.20 20.01
C LEU A 49 -0.27 9.82 19.96
N THR A 50 -0.02 10.71 18.99
CA THR A 50 1.35 11.18 18.69
C THR A 50 1.66 12.57 19.22
N ARG A 51 0.62 13.36 19.55
CA ARG A 51 0.68 14.77 19.92
C ARG A 51 1.31 15.69 18.87
N ARG A 52 1.63 15.18 17.67
CA ARG A 52 2.41 15.90 16.65
C ARG A 52 1.89 15.73 15.23
N VAL A 53 1.43 14.53 14.87
CA VAL A 53 0.94 14.24 13.51
C VAL A 53 -0.55 13.98 13.49
N ALA A 54 -1.21 14.39 12.41
CA ALA A 54 -2.66 14.25 12.20
C ALA A 54 -2.99 13.28 11.05
N THR A 55 -2.07 12.36 10.75
CA THR A 55 -2.18 11.40 9.64
C THR A 55 -1.73 10.02 10.07
N PHE A 56 -2.24 9.01 9.38
CA PHE A 56 -1.78 7.62 9.47
C PHE A 56 -0.82 7.28 8.32
N PRO A 57 0.05 6.27 8.47
CA PRO A 57 0.10 5.29 9.57
C PRO A 57 0.65 5.84 10.89
N VAL A 58 0.19 5.26 12.00
CA VAL A 58 0.81 5.41 13.34
C VAL A 58 0.99 4.03 13.94
N LEU A 59 2.22 3.66 14.31
CA LEU A 59 2.54 2.43 15.01
C LEU A 59 2.71 2.71 16.50
N GLN A 60 2.01 1.96 17.35
CA GLN A 60 2.35 1.84 18.76
C GLN A 60 3.31 0.65 18.94
N LEU A 61 4.52 0.93 19.41
CA LEU A 61 5.59 -0.05 19.63
C LEU A 61 6.33 0.34 20.91
N ASP A 62 6.53 -0.62 21.83
CA ASP A 62 7.26 -0.45 23.09
C ASP A 62 6.81 0.81 23.87
N GLY A 63 5.47 0.98 24.00
CA GLY A 63 4.85 2.12 24.69
C GLY A 63 4.92 3.47 23.97
N ARG A 64 5.47 3.54 22.75
CA ARG A 64 5.63 4.78 21.97
C ARG A 64 4.73 4.78 20.75
N ALA A 65 4.12 5.94 20.45
CA ALA A 65 3.40 6.17 19.20
C ALA A 65 4.32 6.83 18.15
N ILE A 66 4.53 6.14 17.04
CA ILE A 66 5.41 6.54 15.95
C ILE A 66 4.54 6.78 14.72
N GLY A 67 4.37 8.04 14.35
CA GLY A 67 3.77 8.40 13.06
C GLY A 67 4.82 8.46 11.96
N ASP A 68 4.35 8.51 10.71
CA ASP A 68 5.14 8.49 9.47
C ASP A 68 5.68 7.10 9.11
N SER A 69 5.47 6.66 7.86
CA SER A 69 5.85 5.32 7.41
C SER A 69 7.36 5.08 7.43
N THR A 70 8.16 6.08 7.07
CA THR A 70 9.63 6.00 7.06
C THR A 70 10.16 5.88 8.48
N ARG A 71 9.62 6.68 9.41
CA ARG A 71 9.96 6.58 10.84
C ARG A 71 9.52 5.25 11.47
N ILE A 72 8.39 4.71 11.04
CA ILE A 72 7.92 3.39 11.45
C ILE A 72 8.91 2.32 10.98
N ILE A 73 9.25 2.28 9.68
CA ILE A 73 10.20 1.30 9.14
C ILE A 73 11.55 1.41 9.85
N ALA A 74 12.06 2.62 10.05
CA ALA A 74 13.31 2.83 10.78
C ALA A 74 13.26 2.30 12.22
N ALA A 75 12.11 2.38 12.89
CA ALA A 75 11.94 1.80 14.23
C ALA A 75 11.87 0.28 14.19
N LEU A 76 11.22 -0.29 13.18
CA LEU A 76 11.18 -1.73 12.96
C LEU A 76 12.58 -2.29 12.66
N GLU A 77 13.37 -1.63 11.81
CA GLU A 77 14.76 -2.03 11.51
C GLU A 77 15.65 -2.01 12.76
N ARG A 78 15.45 -1.05 13.67
CA ARG A 78 16.19 -1.02 14.95
C ARG A 78 15.75 -2.11 15.92
N ARG A 79 14.45 -2.41 15.98
CA ARG A 79 13.87 -3.31 16.98
C ARG A 79 13.87 -4.78 16.55
N PHE A 80 13.79 -5.02 15.25
CA PHE A 80 13.70 -6.32 14.58
C PHE A 80 14.58 -6.28 13.33
N PRO A 81 15.92 -6.43 13.44
CA PRO A 81 16.81 -6.23 12.28
C PRO A 81 16.55 -7.22 11.14
N ASP A 82 16.13 -8.45 11.43
CA ASP A 82 15.97 -9.50 10.42
C ASP A 82 14.50 -9.78 10.06
N PRO A 83 14.18 -10.08 8.78
CA PRO A 83 15.00 -9.85 7.58
C PRO A 83 15.20 -8.34 7.33
N PRO A 84 16.38 -7.89 6.85
CA PRO A 84 16.68 -6.47 6.69
C PRO A 84 15.89 -5.84 5.54
N LEU A 85 15.43 -4.60 5.73
CA LEU A 85 14.99 -3.70 4.64
C LEU A 85 16.06 -2.64 4.34
N TYR A 86 16.94 -2.36 5.31
CA TYR A 86 18.08 -1.46 5.13
C TYR A 86 19.34 -2.28 4.86
N PRO A 87 19.98 -2.09 3.69
CA PRO A 87 21.25 -2.75 3.38
C PRO A 87 22.29 -2.59 4.50
N GLY A 88 23.12 -3.61 4.70
CA GLY A 88 24.22 -3.56 5.68
C GLY A 88 25.34 -2.60 5.27
N GLU A 89 25.63 -2.53 3.97
CA GLU A 89 26.68 -1.66 3.43
C GLU A 89 26.22 -0.18 3.47
N PRO A 90 27.04 0.75 4.02
CA PRO A 90 26.61 2.15 4.20
C PRO A 90 26.20 2.88 2.92
N ALA A 91 26.91 2.68 1.81
CA ALA A 91 26.60 3.37 0.55
C ALA A 91 25.25 2.88 -0.03
N MET A 92 25.03 1.56 -0.04
CA MET A 92 23.73 0.98 -0.42
C MET A 92 22.61 1.43 0.50
N ARG A 93 22.84 1.48 1.83
CA ARG A 93 21.84 1.97 2.77
C ARG A 93 21.46 3.42 2.47
N HIS A 94 22.46 4.27 2.25
CA HIS A 94 22.22 5.66 1.90
C HIS A 94 21.38 5.75 0.64
N ARG A 95 21.75 5.01 -0.42
CA ARG A 95 21.02 4.99 -1.68
C ARG A 95 19.57 4.50 -1.54
N ALA A 96 19.33 3.47 -0.73
CA ALA A 96 17.99 2.95 -0.50
C ALA A 96 17.08 3.98 0.22
N LEU A 97 17.63 4.69 1.20
CA LEU A 97 16.93 5.76 1.92
C LEU A 97 16.68 6.99 1.04
N GLU A 98 17.62 7.35 0.16
CA GLU A 98 17.41 8.43 -0.83
C GLU A 98 16.25 8.12 -1.78
N LEU A 99 16.18 6.88 -2.28
CA LEU A 99 15.08 6.47 -3.15
C LEU A 99 13.75 6.39 -2.39
N GLU A 100 13.76 5.89 -1.16
CA GLU A 100 12.58 5.92 -0.28
C GLU A 100 12.04 7.34 -0.13
N GLU A 101 12.90 8.30 0.24
CA GLU A 101 12.54 9.71 0.39
C GLU A 101 12.02 10.31 -0.92
N PHE A 102 12.69 10.01 -2.05
CA PHE A 102 12.21 10.44 -3.36
C PHE A 102 10.79 9.93 -3.64
N PHE A 103 10.51 8.65 -3.39
CA PHE A 103 9.18 8.10 -3.65
C PHE A 103 8.12 8.68 -2.69
N ASP A 104 8.46 8.84 -1.42
CA ASP A 104 7.55 9.39 -0.41
C ASP A 104 7.15 10.84 -0.74
N GLU A 105 8.10 11.68 -1.15
CA GLU A 105 7.86 13.11 -1.38
C GLU A 105 7.46 13.44 -2.84
N ASN A 106 8.02 12.74 -3.82
CA ASN A 106 7.87 13.08 -5.24
C ASN A 106 6.96 12.15 -6.03
N LEU A 107 6.49 11.04 -5.43
CA LEU A 107 5.60 10.08 -6.10
C LEU A 107 4.29 9.86 -5.33
N GLY A 108 4.36 9.50 -4.05
CA GLY A 108 3.19 9.10 -3.25
C GLY A 108 2.01 10.10 -3.27
N PRO A 109 2.23 11.41 -3.07
CA PRO A 109 1.18 12.43 -3.15
C PRO A 109 0.60 12.58 -4.56
N HIS A 110 1.41 12.37 -5.59
CA HIS A 110 1.00 12.46 -7.00
C HIS A 110 0.13 11.28 -7.42
N VAL A 111 0.50 10.06 -7.02
CA VAL A 111 -0.34 8.85 -7.19
C VAL A 111 -1.72 9.06 -6.56
N ARG A 112 -1.76 9.53 -5.30
CA ARG A 112 -3.00 9.81 -4.59
C ARG A 112 -3.87 10.83 -5.33
N ARG A 113 -3.26 11.89 -5.86
CA ARG A 113 -3.98 12.95 -6.59
C ARG A 113 -4.58 12.43 -7.89
N VAL A 114 -3.85 11.62 -8.66
CA VAL A 114 -4.36 10.99 -9.90
C VAL A 114 -5.54 10.07 -9.57
N ALA A 115 -5.37 9.16 -8.61
CA ALA A 115 -6.43 8.23 -8.22
C ALA A 115 -7.69 8.95 -7.73
N PHE A 116 -7.56 9.95 -6.85
CA PHE A 116 -8.70 10.70 -6.33
C PHE A 116 -9.33 11.63 -7.36
N TRP A 117 -8.58 12.18 -8.31
CA TRP A 117 -9.17 12.98 -9.39
C TRP A 117 -10.21 12.18 -10.17
N GLU A 118 -9.87 10.95 -10.55
CA GLU A 118 -10.78 10.09 -11.30
C GLU A 118 -11.90 9.51 -10.42
N LEU A 119 -11.57 8.97 -9.23
CA LEU A 119 -12.55 8.35 -8.34
C LEU A 119 -13.59 9.35 -7.81
N LEU A 120 -13.18 10.55 -7.40
CA LEU A 120 -14.12 11.55 -6.88
C LEU A 120 -15.00 12.17 -7.98
N ARG A 121 -14.71 11.91 -9.26
CA ARG A 121 -15.58 12.28 -10.40
C ARG A 121 -16.56 11.17 -10.78
N ALA A 122 -16.42 9.98 -10.19
CA ALA A 122 -17.34 8.85 -10.34
C ALA A 122 -17.93 8.48 -8.95
N PRO A 123 -18.88 9.28 -8.44
CA PRO A 123 -19.40 9.16 -7.07
C PRO A 123 -19.95 7.76 -6.76
N ASP A 124 -20.66 7.14 -7.71
CA ASP A 124 -21.26 5.81 -7.51
C ASP A 124 -20.19 4.73 -7.31
N LEU A 125 -19.13 4.77 -8.12
CA LEU A 125 -17.98 3.87 -7.98
C LEU A 125 -17.22 4.11 -6.68
N MET A 126 -17.02 5.37 -6.28
CA MET A 126 -16.37 5.69 -5.02
C MET A 126 -17.20 5.21 -3.81
N LEU A 127 -18.52 5.38 -3.86
CA LEU A 127 -19.44 4.92 -2.82
C LEU A 127 -19.52 3.39 -2.74
N ALA A 128 -19.45 2.68 -3.87
CA ALA A 128 -19.36 1.22 -3.87
C ALA A 128 -18.14 0.71 -3.09
N ARG A 129 -17.02 1.44 -3.13
CA ARG A 129 -15.79 1.10 -2.36
C ARG A 129 -15.84 1.46 -0.89
N VAL A 130 -16.79 2.29 -0.46
CA VAL A 130 -16.91 2.65 0.96
C VAL A 130 -17.17 1.41 1.81
N GLY A 131 -17.87 0.40 1.27
CA GLY A 131 -18.10 -0.89 1.93
C GLY A 131 -16.82 -1.69 2.21
N GLU A 132 -15.81 -1.61 1.35
CA GLU A 132 -14.49 -2.24 1.56
C GLU A 132 -13.74 -1.60 2.74
N MET A 133 -14.00 -0.31 2.93
CA MET A 133 -13.26 0.53 3.86
C MET A 133 -13.87 0.57 5.26
N THR A 134 -15.17 0.24 5.39
CA THR A 134 -15.96 0.59 6.57
C THR A 134 -16.99 -0.46 6.96
N THR A 135 -17.47 -0.42 8.19
CA THR A 135 -18.62 -1.23 8.59
C THR A 135 -19.92 -0.70 7.96
N PRO A 136 -21.00 -1.51 7.84
CA PRO A 136 -22.24 -1.06 7.20
C PRO A 136 -22.85 0.22 7.79
N ARG A 137 -22.73 0.41 9.11
CA ARG A 137 -23.20 1.63 9.79
C ARG A 137 -22.36 2.85 9.38
N GLN A 138 -21.04 2.67 9.30
CA GLN A 138 -20.10 3.72 8.92
C GLN A 138 -20.25 4.09 7.44
N GLY A 139 -20.44 3.09 6.58
CA GLY A 139 -20.66 3.31 5.15
C GLY A 139 -21.88 4.18 4.88
N ARG A 140 -22.97 3.98 5.63
CA ARG A 140 -24.16 4.85 5.56
C ARG A 140 -23.86 6.29 5.95
N VAL A 141 -23.10 6.53 7.01
CA VAL A 141 -22.71 7.88 7.44
C VAL A 141 -21.86 8.58 6.38
N ILE A 142 -20.88 7.87 5.80
CA ILE A 142 -20.01 8.42 4.77
C ILE A 142 -20.79 8.68 3.49
N ALA A 143 -21.68 7.78 3.09
CA ALA A 143 -22.53 7.96 1.92
C ALA A 143 -23.40 9.22 2.07
N ALA A 144 -24.03 9.42 3.23
CA ALA A 144 -24.82 10.61 3.51
C ALA A 144 -23.97 11.90 3.51
N ALA A 145 -22.75 11.84 4.05
CA ALA A 145 -21.82 12.99 4.09
C ALA A 145 -20.97 13.15 2.81
N PHE A 146 -21.16 12.30 1.80
CA PHE A 146 -20.22 12.17 0.68
C PHE A 146 -19.96 13.47 -0.07
N PRO A 147 -20.96 14.33 -0.38
CA PRO A 147 -20.69 15.61 -1.05
C PRO A 147 -19.69 16.49 -0.28
N ALA A 148 -19.81 16.54 1.06
CA ALA A 148 -18.92 17.32 1.91
C ALA A 148 -17.52 16.67 2.03
N VAL A 149 -17.47 15.33 2.15
CA VAL A 149 -16.21 14.56 2.14
C VAL A 149 -15.45 14.80 0.83
N ARG A 150 -16.16 14.67 -0.30
CA ARG A 150 -15.66 14.90 -1.65
C ARG A 150 -15.10 16.31 -1.80
N ALA A 151 -15.87 17.34 -1.45
CA ALA A 151 -15.41 18.74 -1.51
C ALA A 151 -14.17 18.98 -0.64
N THR A 152 -14.14 18.39 0.56
CA THR A 152 -13.00 18.46 1.47
C THR A 152 -11.75 17.80 0.88
N MET A 153 -11.89 16.65 0.21
CA MET A 153 -10.77 15.95 -0.44
C MET A 153 -10.22 16.75 -1.64
N PHE A 154 -11.09 17.32 -2.48
CA PHE A 154 -10.66 18.21 -3.57
C PHE A 154 -9.84 19.38 -3.03
N ARG A 155 -10.31 20.04 -1.97
CA ARG A 155 -9.59 21.16 -1.33
C ARG A 155 -8.29 20.72 -0.66
N ARG A 156 -8.35 19.72 0.24
CA ARG A 156 -7.22 19.28 1.06
C ARG A 156 -6.03 18.81 0.22
N TYR A 157 -6.28 18.15 -0.89
CA TYR A 157 -5.22 17.64 -1.76
C TYR A 157 -4.97 18.51 -3.01
N SER A 158 -5.61 19.70 -3.07
CA SER A 158 -5.50 20.65 -4.18
C SER A 158 -5.76 19.98 -5.53
N ILE A 159 -6.80 19.16 -5.60
CA ILE A 159 -7.13 18.35 -6.78
C ILE A 159 -7.93 19.21 -7.76
N ASN A 160 -7.42 19.35 -8.97
CA ASN A 160 -8.10 19.92 -10.13
C ASN A 160 -7.49 19.30 -11.39
N GLU A 161 -8.04 19.60 -12.56
CA GLU A 161 -7.60 19.01 -13.82
C GLU A 161 -6.10 19.26 -14.09
N ARG A 162 -5.66 20.51 -13.91
CA ARG A 162 -4.25 20.90 -14.10
C ARG A 162 -3.33 20.13 -13.14
N SER A 163 -3.65 20.09 -11.86
CA SER A 163 -2.80 19.43 -10.85
C SER A 163 -2.84 17.90 -10.97
N ALA A 164 -3.95 17.31 -11.44
CA ALA A 164 -4.05 15.90 -11.75
C ALA A 164 -3.20 15.54 -12.98
N GLY A 165 -3.27 16.32 -14.07
CA GLY A 165 -2.43 16.15 -15.26
C GLY A 165 -0.94 16.26 -14.95
N GLN A 166 -0.54 17.28 -14.17
CA GLN A 166 0.85 17.42 -13.70
C GLN A 166 1.30 16.25 -12.82
N SER A 167 0.42 15.75 -11.96
CA SER A 167 0.71 14.57 -11.14
C SER A 167 0.93 13.32 -11.99
N LEU A 168 0.14 13.13 -13.05
CA LEU A 168 0.31 11.99 -13.94
C LEU A 168 1.66 12.03 -14.67
N LEU A 169 2.11 13.22 -15.10
CA LEU A 169 3.46 13.38 -15.67
C LEU A 169 4.57 13.01 -14.68
N LYS A 170 4.42 13.39 -13.40
CA LYS A 170 5.36 13.02 -12.34
C LYS A 170 5.34 11.52 -12.02
N VAL A 171 4.17 10.89 -12.02
CA VAL A 171 4.04 9.43 -11.88
C VAL A 171 4.81 8.74 -13.01
N ARG A 172 4.59 9.15 -14.27
CA ARG A 172 5.34 8.61 -15.42
C ARG A 172 6.85 8.86 -15.33
N ALA A 173 7.28 10.01 -14.81
CA ALA A 173 8.69 10.29 -14.59
C ALA A 173 9.32 9.39 -13.53
N ALA A 174 8.60 9.09 -12.44
CA ALA A 174 9.05 8.14 -11.44
C ALA A 174 9.10 6.70 -11.97
N MET A 175 8.16 6.31 -12.84
CA MET A 175 8.22 5.01 -13.54
C MET A 175 9.49 4.91 -14.39
N ARG A 176 9.85 5.96 -15.14
CA ARG A 176 11.12 6.00 -15.88
C ARG A 176 12.34 5.92 -14.97
N LEU A 177 12.34 6.63 -13.84
CA LEU A 177 13.42 6.50 -12.85
C LEU A 177 13.58 5.04 -12.37
N ILE A 178 12.48 4.34 -12.11
CA ILE A 178 12.53 2.91 -11.73
C ILE A 178 13.16 2.09 -12.85
N GLU A 179 12.78 2.33 -14.11
CA GLU A 179 13.34 1.63 -15.27
C GLU A 179 14.85 1.90 -15.43
N ASP A 180 15.26 3.17 -15.33
CA ASP A 180 16.65 3.60 -15.43
C ASP A 180 17.53 3.02 -14.30
N VAL A 181 16.98 2.92 -13.08
CA VAL A 181 17.71 2.39 -11.91
C VAL A 181 17.81 0.86 -11.97
N LEU A 182 16.80 0.18 -12.52
CA LEU A 182 16.82 -1.29 -12.57
C LEU A 182 17.87 -1.80 -13.55
N ASP A 183 18.08 -1.17 -14.71
CA ASP A 183 19.08 -1.52 -15.74
C ASP A 183 19.38 -3.04 -15.85
N ALA A 184 18.31 -3.85 -15.95
CA ALA A 184 18.24 -5.32 -16.01
C ALA A 184 18.25 -6.15 -14.69
N GLY A 185 18.38 -5.52 -13.53
CA GLY A 185 18.21 -6.15 -12.21
C GLY A 185 16.76 -6.29 -11.75
N ASP A 186 16.56 -7.05 -10.66
CA ASP A 186 15.25 -7.26 -10.01
C ASP A 186 15.02 -6.33 -8.80
N HIS A 187 16.05 -5.58 -8.38
CA HIS A 187 16.02 -4.74 -7.19
C HIS A 187 16.67 -3.38 -7.45
N LEU A 188 16.11 -2.33 -6.85
CA LEU A 188 16.57 -0.95 -7.03
C LEU A 188 17.93 -0.68 -6.38
N VAL A 189 18.30 -1.42 -5.33
CA VAL A 189 19.56 -1.21 -4.60
C VAL A 189 20.16 -2.52 -4.15
N GLY A 190 21.46 -2.70 -4.42
CA GLY A 190 22.27 -3.73 -3.77
C GLY A 190 21.88 -5.18 -4.06
N GLY A 191 21.14 -5.43 -5.15
CA GLY A 191 20.79 -6.78 -5.61
C GLY A 191 19.86 -7.57 -4.69
N GLN A 192 19.19 -6.92 -3.74
CA GLN A 192 18.28 -7.55 -2.77
C GLN A 192 17.06 -6.66 -2.53
N PHE A 193 15.99 -7.22 -1.96
CA PHE A 193 14.80 -6.44 -1.62
C PHE A 193 15.06 -5.49 -0.45
N THR A 194 14.83 -4.20 -0.68
CA THR A 194 15.09 -3.12 0.29
C THR A 194 13.87 -2.23 0.51
N VAL A 195 14.02 -1.24 1.40
CA VAL A 195 13.02 -0.20 1.59
C VAL A 195 12.72 0.61 0.31
N ALA A 196 13.68 0.73 -0.62
CA ALA A 196 13.45 1.44 -1.89
C ALA A 196 12.42 0.69 -2.74
N ASP A 197 12.57 -0.63 -2.86
CA ASP A 197 11.66 -1.50 -3.62
C ASP A 197 10.26 -1.49 -3.00
N LEU A 198 10.21 -1.65 -1.66
CA LEU A 198 8.99 -1.63 -0.88
C LEU A 198 8.26 -0.29 -1.05
N ALA A 199 8.96 0.85 -0.93
CA ALA A 199 8.36 2.17 -1.06
C ALA A 199 7.83 2.42 -2.47
N ALA A 200 8.61 2.13 -3.52
CA ALA A 200 8.19 2.28 -4.90
C ALA A 200 6.91 1.47 -5.20
N ALA A 201 6.94 0.17 -4.87
CA ALA A 201 5.83 -0.74 -5.13
C ALA A 201 4.57 -0.33 -4.34
N ALA A 202 4.69 -0.13 -3.02
CA ALA A 202 3.57 0.24 -2.17
C ALA A 202 2.92 1.56 -2.58
N LEU A 203 3.72 2.55 -2.99
CA LEU A 203 3.21 3.87 -3.34
C LEU A 203 2.50 3.92 -4.69
N LEU A 204 2.89 3.08 -5.65
CA LEU A 204 2.26 2.95 -6.97
C LEU A 204 1.07 1.98 -7.01
N ALA A 205 0.96 1.10 -6.02
CA ALA A 205 -0.07 0.07 -5.95
C ALA A 205 -1.52 0.55 -6.15
N PRO A 206 -1.95 1.76 -5.74
CA PRO A 206 -3.30 2.22 -6.03
C PRO A 206 -3.63 2.30 -7.54
N LEU A 207 -2.64 2.66 -8.38
CA LEU A 207 -2.82 2.75 -9.83
C LEU A 207 -2.52 1.41 -10.51
N ILE A 208 -1.49 0.69 -10.05
CA ILE A 208 -1.11 -0.61 -10.65
C ILE A 208 -2.12 -1.70 -10.28
N GLY A 209 -2.65 -1.70 -9.06
CA GLY A 209 -3.55 -2.75 -8.56
C GLY A 209 -3.02 -4.18 -8.67
N PRO A 210 -1.90 -4.51 -8.00
CA PRO A 210 -1.43 -5.89 -7.87
C PRO A 210 -2.46 -6.79 -7.17
N PRO A 211 -2.59 -8.08 -7.55
CA PRO A 211 -3.51 -9.01 -6.90
C PRO A 211 -3.29 -9.19 -5.40
N GLU A 212 -2.04 -9.10 -4.93
CA GLU A 212 -1.65 -9.28 -3.53
C GLU A 212 -1.93 -8.05 -2.66
N LEU A 213 -2.38 -6.93 -3.26
CA LEU A 213 -2.67 -5.70 -2.54
C LEU A 213 -3.84 -5.90 -1.55
N PRO A 214 -3.63 -5.70 -0.24
CA PRO A 214 -4.69 -5.86 0.75
C PRO A 214 -5.84 -4.86 0.58
N TYR A 215 -7.02 -5.26 1.05
CA TYR A 215 -8.23 -4.42 1.09
C TYR A 215 -8.66 -3.87 -0.28
N ARG A 216 -8.37 -4.62 -1.34
CA ARG A 216 -8.84 -4.35 -2.70
C ARG A 216 -9.73 -5.49 -3.14
N ASP A 217 -10.89 -5.16 -3.70
CA ASP A 217 -11.68 -6.08 -4.48
C ASP A 217 -11.18 -6.04 -5.95
N PRO A 218 -10.70 -7.16 -6.51
CA PRO A 218 -10.21 -7.23 -7.89
C PRO A 218 -11.32 -7.04 -8.92
N ASP A 219 -12.57 -7.36 -8.58
CA ASP A 219 -13.72 -7.29 -9.48
C ASP A 219 -14.39 -5.91 -9.46
N MET A 220 -13.99 -5.05 -8.51
CA MET A 220 -14.55 -3.71 -8.37
C MET A 220 -14.17 -2.81 -9.57
N PRO A 221 -15.16 -2.32 -10.34
CA PRO A 221 -14.90 -1.51 -11.52
C PRO A 221 -14.11 -0.24 -11.20
N LEU A 222 -13.27 0.16 -12.15
CA LEU A 222 -12.56 1.44 -12.14
C LEU A 222 -13.30 2.44 -13.05
N PRO A 223 -13.26 3.74 -12.72
CA PRO A 223 -13.64 4.78 -13.69
C PRO A 223 -12.87 4.57 -15.01
N PRO A 224 -13.49 4.77 -16.19
CA PRO A 224 -12.85 4.43 -17.48
C PRO A 224 -11.46 5.04 -17.65
N ARG A 225 -11.30 6.32 -17.31
CA ARG A 225 -10.00 7.00 -17.41
C ARG A 225 -8.96 6.45 -16.43
N LEU A 226 -9.37 6.04 -15.23
CA LEU A 226 -8.48 5.39 -14.29
C LEU A 226 -8.08 3.99 -14.76
N ALA A 227 -8.99 3.27 -15.42
CA ALA A 227 -8.71 1.97 -16.04
C ALA A 227 -7.69 2.11 -17.19
N GLU A 228 -7.83 3.13 -18.04
CA GLU A 228 -6.85 3.45 -19.10
C GLU A 228 -5.46 3.75 -18.51
N ILE A 229 -5.40 4.62 -17.50
CA ILE A 229 -4.13 4.95 -16.82
C ILE A 229 -3.51 3.70 -16.20
N ALA A 230 -4.31 2.88 -15.51
CA ALA A 230 -3.83 1.63 -14.93
C ALA A 230 -3.31 0.66 -16.01
N GLY A 231 -4.00 0.55 -17.14
CA GLY A 231 -3.60 -0.27 -18.29
C GLY A 231 -2.27 0.19 -18.90
N GLU A 232 -2.12 1.50 -19.12
CA GLU A 232 -0.87 2.10 -19.59
C GLU A 232 0.27 1.83 -18.61
N LEU A 233 0.09 2.14 -17.32
CA LEU A 233 1.16 1.97 -16.34
C LEU A 233 1.57 0.51 -16.17
N ARG A 234 0.63 -0.43 -16.28
CA ARG A 234 0.92 -1.86 -16.24
C ARG A 234 1.68 -2.35 -17.47
N SER A 235 1.50 -1.76 -18.65
CA SER A 235 2.21 -2.20 -19.85
C SER A 235 3.68 -1.78 -19.86
N LEU A 236 4.07 -0.81 -19.03
CA LEU A 236 5.46 -0.36 -18.88
C LEU A 236 6.34 -1.38 -18.14
N PRO A 237 7.65 -1.45 -18.44
CA PRO A 237 8.60 -2.29 -17.70
C PRO A 237 8.57 -2.09 -16.18
N ALA A 238 8.50 -0.84 -15.69
CA ALA A 238 8.35 -0.58 -14.26
C ALA A 238 7.03 -1.13 -13.69
N GLY A 239 5.94 -1.08 -14.47
CA GLY A 239 4.65 -1.65 -14.07
C GLY A 239 4.71 -3.15 -13.87
N GLN A 240 5.34 -3.84 -14.82
CA GLN A 240 5.59 -5.28 -14.75
C GLN A 240 6.54 -5.64 -13.59
N TRP A 241 7.56 -4.81 -13.34
CA TRP A 241 8.42 -4.98 -12.17
C TRP A 241 7.63 -4.86 -10.86
N ILE A 242 6.75 -3.86 -10.70
CA ILE A 242 5.92 -3.70 -9.49
C ILE A 242 5.05 -4.94 -9.24
N LEU A 243 4.43 -5.49 -10.29
CA LEU A 243 3.63 -6.72 -10.18
C LEU A 243 4.47 -7.90 -9.67
N ARG A 244 5.67 -8.11 -10.23
CA ARG A 244 6.60 -9.14 -9.76
C ARG A 244 7.11 -8.88 -8.33
N THR A 245 7.34 -7.62 -7.96
CA THR A 245 7.77 -7.25 -6.61
C THR A 245 6.70 -7.60 -5.57
N TYR A 246 5.42 -7.35 -5.89
CA TYR A 246 4.31 -7.80 -5.06
C TYR A 246 4.24 -9.32 -4.96
N GLU A 247 4.23 -10.02 -6.10
CA GLU A 247 4.18 -11.49 -6.16
C GLU A 247 5.28 -12.14 -5.30
N ARG A 248 6.51 -11.64 -5.38
CA ARG A 248 7.68 -12.22 -4.71
C ARG A 248 7.84 -11.81 -3.25
N HIS A 249 7.55 -10.55 -2.94
CA HIS A 249 7.96 -9.95 -1.66
C HIS A 249 6.81 -9.53 -0.77
N ARG A 250 5.54 -9.64 -1.20
CA ARG A 250 4.37 -9.37 -0.35
C ARG A 250 3.90 -10.66 0.33
N PRO A 251 4.34 -10.98 1.57
CA PRO A 251 3.92 -12.20 2.23
C PRO A 251 2.48 -12.09 2.75
N ALA A 252 1.96 -13.21 3.23
CA ALA A 252 0.73 -13.24 4.01
C ALA A 252 0.81 -12.30 5.24
N SER A 253 -0.35 -11.74 5.62
CA SER A 253 -0.45 -10.82 6.75
C SER A 253 0.00 -11.47 8.06
N ALA A 254 0.86 -10.78 8.81
CA ALA A 254 1.24 -11.14 10.18
C ALA A 254 0.28 -10.55 11.24
N GLU A 255 -0.85 -10.00 10.80
CA GLU A 255 -1.91 -9.49 11.68
C GLU A 255 -2.52 -10.62 12.52
N ILE A 256 -2.57 -10.40 13.83
CA ILE A 256 -3.27 -11.26 14.79
C ILE A 256 -4.63 -10.65 15.12
N ASP A 257 -5.61 -11.50 15.41
CA ASP A 257 -6.98 -11.11 15.74
C ASP A 257 -7.59 -10.09 14.73
N PRO A 258 -7.54 -10.35 13.41
CA PRO A 258 -8.06 -9.41 12.42
C PRO A 258 -9.55 -9.17 12.64
N GLU A 259 -10.02 -7.96 12.35
CA GLU A 259 -11.44 -7.64 12.48
C GLU A 259 -12.30 -8.67 11.68
N PRO A 260 -13.40 -9.19 12.27
CA PRO A 260 -14.15 -10.34 11.73
C PRO A 260 -14.62 -10.17 10.29
N ALA A 261 -14.86 -8.94 9.84
CA ALA A 261 -15.47 -8.65 8.54
C ALA A 261 -14.64 -9.10 7.32
N PHE A 262 -13.36 -9.49 7.48
CA PHE A 262 -12.50 -9.84 6.34
C PHE A 262 -11.57 -11.03 6.58
N ALA A 263 -11.84 -11.88 7.59
CA ALA A 263 -11.15 -13.16 7.74
C ALA A 263 -11.36 -14.08 6.52
N GLU A 264 -12.45 -13.88 5.77
CA GLU A 264 -12.82 -14.67 4.58
C GLU A 264 -11.91 -14.43 3.36
N ASN A 265 -11.33 -13.23 3.17
CA ASN A 265 -10.45 -12.95 2.03
C ASN A 265 -9.08 -13.67 2.10
N ARG A 266 -8.69 -14.23 3.24
CA ARG A 266 -7.46 -15.04 3.34
C ARG A 266 -7.57 -16.40 2.66
N ARG A 267 -8.78 -16.94 2.46
CA ARG A 267 -8.95 -18.27 1.84
C ARG A 267 -8.82 -18.26 0.32
N ASN A 268 -9.03 -17.12 -0.34
CA ASN A 268 -9.01 -17.04 -1.80
C ASN A 268 -7.64 -16.70 -2.41
N GLY A 269 -6.61 -16.44 -1.59
CA GLY A 269 -5.23 -16.22 -2.04
C GLY A 269 -4.37 -17.48 -2.15
N GLN A 270 -4.91 -18.66 -1.82
CA GLN A 270 -4.25 -19.92 -2.16
C GLN A 270 -4.69 -20.32 -3.57
N ALA A 271 -3.83 -20.11 -4.56
CA ALA A 271 -3.96 -20.79 -5.84
C ALA A 271 -4.08 -22.30 -5.56
N PRO A 272 -5.10 -23.01 -6.11
CA PRO A 272 -5.16 -24.45 -5.95
C PRO A 272 -3.92 -25.06 -6.60
N GLY A 273 -3.14 -25.79 -5.81
CA GLY A 273 -1.95 -26.48 -6.26
C GLY A 273 -2.27 -27.31 -7.51
N ARG A 274 -1.52 -27.07 -8.59
CA ARG A 274 -1.53 -27.95 -9.75
C ARG A 274 -1.08 -29.33 -9.30
N GLY A 275 -2.04 -30.24 -9.15
CA GLY A 275 -1.75 -31.68 -9.04
C GLY A 275 -1.05 -32.17 -10.31
N PRO A 276 -0.18 -33.19 -10.21
CA PRO A 276 0.62 -33.63 -11.34
C PRO A 276 -0.29 -34.24 -12.43
N LEU A 277 -0.09 -33.77 -13.67
CA LEU A 277 -0.68 -34.33 -14.89
C LEU A 277 -0.29 -35.81 -14.99
N GLY A 278 -1.22 -36.69 -14.66
CA GLY A 278 -1.10 -38.12 -14.88
C GLY A 278 -1.14 -38.42 -16.37
N ALA A 279 -0.01 -38.90 -16.89
CA ALA A 279 0.12 -39.45 -18.23
C ALA A 279 -0.86 -40.62 -18.41
N ARG A 280 -1.80 -40.49 -19.36
CA ARG A 280 -2.49 -41.66 -19.93
C ARG A 280 -1.63 -42.21 -21.07
N GLN A 281 -0.94 -43.31 -20.79
CA GLN A 281 -0.40 -44.19 -21.83
C GLN A 281 -1.54 -44.96 -22.48
N SER A 282 -1.52 -45.03 -23.80
CA SER A 282 -2.31 -45.95 -24.62
C SER A 282 -1.67 -47.34 -24.65
N ARG A 283 -2.46 -48.39 -24.41
CA ARG A 283 -2.33 -49.75 -24.97
C ARG A 283 -3.77 -50.28 -25.08
N ALA A 284 -4.30 -50.56 -26.27
CA ALA A 284 -4.12 -51.81 -27.02
C ALA A 284 -4.50 -53.02 -26.15
N ASP A 285 -5.76 -53.43 -26.22
CA ASP A 285 -6.23 -54.60 -26.99
C ASP A 285 -7.74 -54.50 -27.24
#